data_AF-A0AAD4HZ82-F1
#
_entry.id   AF-A0AAD4HZ82-F1
#
_cell.length_a   1.000
_cell.length_b   1.000
_cell.length_c   1.000
_cell.angle_alpha   90.00
_cell.angle_beta   90.00
_cell.angle_gamma   90.00
#
_symmetry.space_group_name_H-M   'P 1'
#
loop_
_entity.id
_entity.type
_entity.pdbx_description
1 polymer ?
#
loop_
_entity_poly.entity_id
_entity_poly.type
_entity_poly.pdbx_seq_one_letter_code
_entity_poly.pdbx_strand_id
1 'polypeptide(L)'
;MAANTGTKLKPLRFVRTFRITNASDGKVEFELDITKDHTNRLKIIHGGTIASLVDLGGSLAVASKGLYATGVSTDLTVSYISSGGKVGDTLRGTAVCDKMGKTLAYTQVTFWDKQRNLVARGSHTKFVVHAIASSTPFTPPEGAPIAEDGDPSQSQ
;
A
#
# COMPACT_ATOMS: atom_id res chain seq x y z
N MET A 1 29.72 10.23 31.38
CA MET A 1 29.37 9.52 30.13
C MET A 1 28.05 10.08 29.61
N ALA A 2 28.06 10.72 28.44
CA ALA A 2 26.87 11.37 27.88
C ALA A 2 25.89 10.31 27.35
N ALA A 3 24.65 10.34 27.81
CA ALA A 3 23.57 9.51 27.28
C ALA A 3 23.28 9.96 25.85
N ASN A 4 23.54 9.07 24.89
CA ASN A 4 23.20 9.24 23.49
C ASN A 4 21.66 9.29 23.38
N THR A 5 21.10 10.49 23.33
CA THR A 5 19.68 10.74 23.12
C THR A 5 19.38 10.38 21.67
N GLY A 6 19.15 9.08 21.43
CA GLY A 6 18.82 8.56 20.12
C GLY A 6 17.65 9.34 19.53
N THR A 7 17.92 10.05 18.44
CA THR A 7 16.92 10.73 17.64
C THR A 7 15.82 9.72 17.30
N LYS A 8 14.66 9.80 17.95
CA LYS A 8 13.50 8.98 17.58
C LYS A 8 13.25 9.25 16.10
N LEU A 9 13.43 8.23 15.26
CA LEU A 9 13.12 8.32 13.84
C LEU A 9 11.68 8.82 13.72
N LYS A 10 11.49 9.94 13.03
CA LYS A 10 10.14 10.46 12.79
C LYS A 10 9.36 9.37 12.03
N PRO A 11 8.09 9.10 12.39
CA PRO A 11 7.28 8.10 11.70
C PRO A 11 7.29 8.36 10.19
N LEU A 12 7.28 7.28 9.40
CA LEU A 12 7.31 7.33 7.94
C LEU A 12 6.18 8.24 7.44
N ARG A 13 6.52 9.47 7.08
CA ARG A 13 5.55 10.49 6.62
C ARG A 13 4.84 10.07 5.33
N PHE A 14 5.48 9.16 4.60
CA PHE A 14 5.06 8.60 3.32
C PHE A 14 3.64 7.99 3.30
N VAL A 15 3.17 7.41 4.41
CA VAL A 15 1.87 6.73 4.45
C VAL A 15 0.77 7.54 5.15
N ARG A 16 1.07 8.75 5.64
CA ARG A 16 0.10 9.53 6.44
C ARG A 16 -1.16 9.94 5.68
N THR A 17 -1.04 10.12 4.37
CA THR A 17 -2.17 10.50 3.51
C THR A 17 -2.64 9.36 2.61
N PHE A 18 -2.21 8.13 2.91
CA PHE A 18 -2.70 6.91 2.26
C PHE A 18 -3.99 6.45 2.93
N ARG A 19 -5.02 6.14 2.14
CA ARG A 19 -6.31 5.63 2.64
C ARG A 19 -6.79 4.49 1.78
N ILE A 20 -7.27 3.42 2.41
CA ILE A 20 -8.00 2.34 1.73
C ILE A 20 -9.44 2.81 1.56
N THR A 21 -9.95 2.80 0.33
CA THR A 21 -11.34 3.20 0.03
C THR A 21 -12.26 1.99 -0.09
N ASN A 22 -11.73 0.83 -0.47
CA ASN A 22 -12.49 -0.41 -0.58
C ASN A 22 -11.55 -1.62 -0.47
N ALA A 23 -12.02 -2.70 0.14
CA ALA A 23 -11.30 -3.96 0.22
C ALA A 23 -12.27 -5.13 0.06
N SER A 24 -11.90 -6.06 -0.81
CA SER A 24 -12.63 -7.30 -1.09
C SER A 24 -11.63 -8.43 -1.34
N ASP A 25 -12.12 -9.67 -1.46
CA ASP A 25 -11.29 -10.87 -1.58
C ASP A 25 -10.28 -10.79 -2.75
N GLY A 26 -9.02 -10.49 -2.43
CA GLY A 26 -7.93 -10.34 -3.40
C GLY A 26 -7.92 -9.02 -4.18
N LYS A 27 -8.73 -8.02 -3.80
CA LYS A 27 -8.72 -6.70 -4.44
C LYS A 27 -8.82 -5.59 -3.40
N VAL A 28 -7.94 -4.60 -3.50
CA VAL A 28 -7.92 -3.41 -2.63
C VAL A 28 -7.83 -2.14 -3.47
N GLU A 29 -8.70 -1.19 -3.18
CA GLU A 29 -8.70 0.15 -3.78
C GLU A 29 -8.25 1.15 -2.71
N PHE A 30 -7.40 2.09 -3.12
CA PHE A 30 -6.81 3.05 -2.21
C PHE A 30 -6.53 4.39 -2.90
N GLU A 31 -6.30 5.41 -2.10
CA GLU A 31 -5.95 6.75 -2.55
C GLU A 31 -4.76 7.28 -1.76
N LEU A 32 -3.97 8.14 -2.40
CA LEU A 32 -2.88 8.88 -1.78
C LEU A 32 -3.00 10.36 -2.14
N ASP A 33 -3.18 11.22 -1.13
CA ASP A 33 -3.04 12.66 -1.36
C ASP A 33 -1.55 13.00 -1.49
N ILE A 34 -1.16 13.59 -2.61
CA ILE A 34 0.23 13.87 -2.92
C ILE A 34 0.69 15.06 -2.08
N THR A 35 1.63 14.80 -1.17
CA THR A 35 2.31 15.83 -0.39
C THR A 35 3.72 16.07 -0.93
N LYS A 36 4.41 17.09 -0.41
CA LYS A 36 5.80 17.38 -0.78
C LYS A 36 6.73 16.18 -0.58
N ASP A 37 6.48 15.37 0.46
CA ASP A 37 7.27 14.19 0.80
C ASP A 37 7.16 13.07 -0.26
N HIS A 38 6.15 13.12 -1.14
CA HIS A 38 5.93 12.16 -2.23
C HIS A 38 6.53 12.58 -3.56
N THR A 39 7.09 13.80 -3.64
CA THR A 39 7.51 14.39 -4.92
C THR A 39 9.01 14.34 -5.14
N ASN A 40 9.42 14.33 -6.40
CA ASN A 40 10.80 14.46 -6.81
C ASN A 40 11.20 15.94 -7.01
N ARG A 41 12.44 16.19 -7.47
CA ARG A 41 12.95 17.55 -7.75
C ARG A 41 12.11 18.33 -8.79
N LEU A 42 11.38 17.63 -9.66
CA LEU A 42 10.48 18.20 -10.66
C LEU A 42 9.09 18.54 -10.08
N LYS A 43 8.87 18.35 -8.77
CA LYS A 43 7.61 18.62 -8.06
C LYS A 43 6.41 17.77 -8.54
N ILE A 44 6.69 16.65 -9.20
CA ILE A 44 5.72 15.59 -9.52
C ILE A 44 5.99 14.37 -8.65
N ILE A 45 5.05 13.42 -8.60
CA ILE A 45 5.23 12.21 -7.80
C ILE A 45 6.53 11.48 -8.15
N HIS A 46 7.26 11.06 -7.13
CA HIS A 46 8.52 10.35 -7.29
C HIS A 46 8.26 8.92 -7.78
N GLY A 47 9.08 8.42 -8.72
CA GLY A 47 8.93 7.02 -9.19
C GLY A 47 9.05 6.01 -8.04
N GLY A 48 10.00 6.23 -7.13
CA GLY A 48 10.12 5.47 -5.88
C GLY A 48 8.88 5.49 -4.99
N THR A 49 8.09 6.58 -4.97
CA THR A 49 6.80 6.60 -4.27
C THR A 49 5.83 5.61 -4.88
N ILE A 50 5.69 5.61 -6.21
CA ILE A 50 4.85 4.65 -6.92
C ILE A 50 5.35 3.22 -6.66
N ALA A 51 6.66 2.97 -6.73
CA ALA A 51 7.22 1.64 -6.45
C ALA A 51 6.91 1.16 -5.02
N SER A 52 7.01 2.03 -4.02
CA SER A 52 6.60 1.71 -2.64
C SER A 52 5.10 1.44 -2.53
N LEU A 53 4.26 2.15 -3.28
CA LEU A 53 2.81 1.86 -3.33
C LEU A 53 2.49 0.56 -4.06
N VAL A 54 3.31 0.13 -5.04
CA VAL A 54 3.18 -1.20 -5.66
C VAL A 54 3.46 -2.29 -4.62
N ASP A 55 4.52 -2.15 -3.82
CA ASP A 55 4.85 -3.11 -2.76
C ASP A 55 3.77 -3.15 -1.66
N LEU A 56 3.32 -1.97 -1.21
CA LEU A 56 2.26 -1.85 -0.21
C LEU A 56 0.93 -2.40 -0.74
N GLY A 57 0.53 -1.99 -1.94
CA GLY A 57 -0.72 -2.42 -2.57
C GLY A 57 -0.73 -3.93 -2.85
N GLY A 58 0.35 -4.49 -3.37
CA GLY A 58 0.49 -5.94 -3.57
C GLY A 58 0.40 -6.71 -2.26
N SER A 59 1.01 -6.21 -1.19
CA SER A 59 0.89 -6.79 0.15
C SER A 59 -0.56 -6.74 0.66
N LEU A 60 -1.26 -5.62 0.50
CA LEU A 60 -2.66 -5.48 0.88
C LEU A 60 -3.59 -6.42 0.09
N ALA A 61 -3.34 -6.61 -1.21
CA ALA A 61 -4.12 -7.55 -2.02
C ALA A 61 -3.91 -9.02 -1.59
N VAL A 62 -2.72 -9.38 -1.10
CA VAL A 62 -2.48 -10.70 -0.49
C VAL A 62 -3.16 -10.80 0.89
N ALA A 63 -3.07 -9.76 1.72
CA ALA A 63 -3.73 -9.72 3.02
C ALA A 63 -5.25 -9.88 2.89
N SER A 64 -5.86 -9.26 1.87
CA SER A 64 -7.31 -9.33 1.64
C SER A 64 -7.82 -10.72 1.23
N LYS A 65 -6.92 -11.70 0.98
CA LYS A 65 -7.25 -13.14 0.89
C LYS A 65 -7.43 -13.82 2.25
N GLY A 66 -7.50 -13.06 3.34
CA GLY A 66 -7.67 -13.57 4.71
C GLY A 66 -6.36 -13.99 5.38
N LEU A 67 -5.22 -13.54 4.87
CA LEU A 67 -3.92 -13.81 5.48
C LEU A 67 -3.50 -12.67 6.41
N TYR A 68 -3.13 -13.00 7.65
CA TYR A 68 -2.55 -12.05 8.60
C TYR A 68 -1.13 -11.60 8.20
N ALA A 69 -0.37 -12.49 7.56
CA ALA A 69 0.95 -12.20 7.02
C ALA A 69 0.90 -12.19 5.49
N THR A 70 1.65 -11.30 4.84
CA THR A 70 1.61 -11.15 3.37
C THR A 70 2.75 -11.90 2.66
N GLY A 71 3.65 -12.51 3.41
CA GLY A 71 4.89 -13.06 2.88
C GLY A 71 5.93 -11.98 2.53
N VAL A 72 7.03 -12.41 1.95
CA VAL A 72 8.18 -11.54 1.59
C VAL A 72 8.23 -11.28 0.09
N SER A 73 8.62 -10.07 -0.28
CA SER A 73 8.73 -9.63 -1.69
C SER A 73 9.90 -10.34 -2.38
N THR A 74 9.66 -10.96 -3.54
CA THR A 74 10.71 -11.64 -4.33
C THR A 74 11.04 -10.91 -5.61
N ASP A 75 10.05 -10.25 -6.21
CA ASP A 75 10.22 -9.47 -7.44
C ASP A 75 9.20 -8.31 -7.46
N LEU A 76 9.61 -7.17 -8.00
CA LEU A 76 8.75 -6.00 -8.19
C LEU A 76 9.17 -5.27 -9.47
N THR A 77 8.19 -5.01 -10.34
CA THR A 77 8.39 -4.26 -11.58
C THR A 77 7.39 -3.11 -11.67
N VAL A 78 7.82 -1.95 -12.17
CA VAL A 78 6.95 -0.77 -12.37
C VAL A 78 7.15 -0.21 -13.79
N SER A 79 6.05 0.03 -14.49
CA SER A 79 6.00 0.80 -15.73
C SER A 79 5.40 2.17 -15.44
N TYR A 80 6.16 3.23 -15.71
CA TYR A 80 5.72 4.63 -15.61
C TYR A 80 5.22 5.09 -16.98
N ILE A 81 3.95 5.50 -17.06
CA ILE A 81 3.25 5.72 -18.33
C ILE A 81 3.01 7.21 -18.57
N SER A 82 2.60 7.94 -17.52
CA SER A 82 2.39 9.38 -17.58
C SER A 82 2.77 10.06 -16.26
N SER A 83 2.67 11.39 -16.22
CA SER A 83 2.99 12.16 -15.00
C SER A 83 2.02 11.79 -13.88
N GLY A 84 2.54 11.28 -12.76
CA GLY A 84 1.71 10.79 -11.66
C GLY A 84 1.16 11.83 -10.69
N GLY A 85 0.92 13.05 -11.18
CA GLY A 85 0.36 14.14 -10.41
C GLY A 85 1.39 14.99 -9.66
N LYS A 86 0.92 16.08 -9.07
CA LYS A 86 1.70 17.05 -8.29
C LYS A 86 1.09 17.20 -6.90
N VAL A 87 1.76 17.95 -6.03
CA VAL A 87 1.26 18.26 -4.68
C VAL A 87 -0.17 18.82 -4.76
N GLY A 88 -1.05 18.27 -3.93
CA GLY A 88 -2.48 18.63 -3.87
C GLY A 88 -3.39 17.84 -4.81
N ASP A 89 -2.85 17.05 -5.75
CA ASP A 89 -3.64 16.06 -6.47
C ASP A 89 -3.78 14.77 -5.62
N THR A 90 -4.78 13.96 -5.94
CA THR A 90 -4.98 12.62 -5.36
C THR A 90 -4.65 11.56 -6.40
N LEU A 91 -3.77 10.63 -6.06
CA LEU A 91 -3.46 9.45 -6.87
C LEU A 91 -4.35 8.28 -6.43
N ARG A 92 -5.04 7.65 -7.38
CA ARG A 92 -5.91 6.49 -7.11
C ARG A 92 -5.23 5.21 -7.50
N GLY A 93 -5.25 4.22 -6.62
CA GLY A 93 -4.65 2.91 -6.83
C GLY A 93 -5.66 1.78 -6.73
N THR A 94 -5.45 0.75 -7.55
CA THR A 94 -6.17 -0.52 -7.43
C THR A 94 -5.16 -1.65 -7.47
N ALA A 95 -5.09 -2.42 -6.37
CA ALA A 95 -4.29 -3.61 -6.25
C ALA A 95 -5.16 -4.87 -6.38
N VAL A 96 -4.68 -5.87 -7.12
CA VAL A 96 -5.35 -7.14 -7.36
C VAL A 96 -4.35 -8.27 -7.15
N CYS A 97 -4.77 -9.32 -6.45
CA CYS A 97 -4.06 -10.60 -6.39
C CYS A 97 -4.56 -11.50 -7.53
N ASP A 98 -3.82 -11.52 -8.63
CA ASP A 98 -4.16 -12.30 -9.82
C ASP A 98 -4.14 -13.80 -9.54
N LYS A 99 -3.18 -14.24 -8.73
CA LYS A 99 -3.01 -15.65 -8.39
C LYS A 99 -2.32 -15.82 -7.05
N MET A 100 -2.92 -16.64 -6.20
CA MET A 100 -2.34 -17.09 -4.94
C MET A 100 -2.08 -18.60 -5.00
N GLY A 101 -0.81 -18.98 -5.20
CA GLY A 101 -0.38 -20.37 -5.19
C GLY A 101 0.04 -20.84 -3.80
N LYS A 102 0.54 -22.09 -3.73
CA LYS A 102 1.09 -22.67 -2.49
C LYS A 102 2.38 -21.99 -2.03
N THR A 103 3.15 -21.44 -2.97
CA THR A 103 4.49 -20.89 -2.73
C THR A 103 4.60 -19.42 -3.04
N LEU A 104 4.01 -18.99 -4.16
CA LEU A 104 4.09 -17.61 -4.65
C LEU A 104 2.69 -17.02 -4.82
N ALA A 105 2.58 -15.72 -4.53
CA ALA A 105 1.45 -14.88 -4.88
C ALA A 105 1.89 -13.83 -5.90
N TYR A 106 1.05 -13.60 -6.91
CA TYR A 106 1.25 -12.61 -7.96
C TYR A 106 0.19 -11.55 -7.82
N THR A 107 0.62 -10.29 -7.82
CA THR A 107 -0.26 -9.14 -7.69
C THR A 107 0.07 -8.08 -8.72
N GLN A 108 -0.93 -7.29 -9.06
CA GLN A 108 -0.83 -6.14 -9.96
C GLN A 108 -1.42 -4.92 -9.27
N VAL A 109 -0.82 -3.76 -9.51
CA VAL A 109 -1.29 -2.47 -9.04
C VAL A 109 -1.36 -1.50 -10.20
N THR A 110 -2.49 -0.82 -10.36
CA THR A 110 -2.67 0.24 -11.37
C THR A 110 -2.93 1.57 -10.68
N PHE A 111 -2.41 2.65 -11.26
CA PHE A 111 -2.52 4.00 -10.73
C PHE A 111 -3.17 4.93 -11.74
N TRP A 112 -4.08 5.77 -11.27
CA TRP A 112 -4.91 6.64 -12.09
C TRP A 112 -4.94 8.05 -11.51
N ASP A 113 -4.92 9.05 -12.41
CA ASP A 113 -5.15 10.45 -12.03
C ASP A 113 -6.66 10.75 -11.86
N LYS A 114 -6.97 11.99 -11.47
CA LYS A 114 -8.36 12.45 -11.31
C LYS A 114 -9.16 12.45 -12.62
N GLN A 115 -8.50 12.50 -13.78
CA GLN A 115 -9.12 12.41 -15.10
C GLN A 115 -9.23 10.97 -15.61
N ARG A 116 -8.85 9.97 -14.80
CA ARG A 116 -8.82 8.55 -15.15
C ARG A 116 -7.84 8.22 -16.28
N ASN A 117 -6.74 8.96 -16.39
CA ASN A 117 -5.61 8.55 -17.21
C ASN A 117 -4.72 7.60 -16.42
N LEU A 118 -4.16 6.59 -17.11
CA LEU A 118 -3.24 5.64 -16.52
C LEU A 118 -1.89 6.31 -16.26
N VAL A 119 -1.51 6.39 -14.99
CA VAL A 119 -0.26 6.99 -14.52
C VAL A 119 0.87 5.99 -14.57
N ALA A 120 0.64 4.83 -13.96
CA ALA A 120 1.61 3.76 -13.84
C ALA A 120 0.89 2.44 -13.61
N ARG A 121 1.62 1.36 -13.82
CA ARG A 121 1.23 0.01 -13.39
C ARG A 121 2.45 -0.73 -12.87
N GLY A 122 2.27 -1.64 -11.93
CA GLY A 122 3.34 -2.47 -11.44
C GLY A 122 2.87 -3.85 -11.02
N SER A 123 3.78 -4.80 -11.12
CA SER A 123 3.60 -6.18 -10.66
C SER A 123 4.44 -6.43 -9.42
N HIS A 124 3.92 -7.23 -8.51
CA HIS A 124 4.61 -7.61 -7.29
C HIS A 124 4.41 -9.09 -7.01
N THR A 125 5.52 -9.82 -6.90
CA THR A 125 5.55 -11.25 -6.60
C THR A 125 6.05 -11.44 -5.17
N LYS A 126 5.34 -12.28 -4.40
CA LYS A 126 5.66 -12.55 -3.00
C LYS A 126 5.77 -14.05 -2.75
N PHE A 127 6.71 -14.44 -1.88
CA PHE A 127 6.81 -15.78 -1.33
C PHE A 127 5.95 -15.90 -0.07
N VAL A 128 4.97 -16.80 -0.09
CA VAL A 128 3.84 -16.84 0.85
C VAL A 128 3.73 -18.11 1.68
N VAL A 129 4.65 -19.08 1.54
CA VAL A 129 4.57 -20.36 2.26
C VAL A 129 4.37 -20.17 3.77
N HIS A 130 5.18 -19.30 4.38
CA HIS A 130 5.12 -19.06 5.83
C HIS A 130 3.89 -18.24 6.24
N ALA A 131 3.43 -17.35 5.35
CA ALA A 131 2.21 -16.57 5.55
C ALA A 131 0.96 -17.47 5.56
N ILE A 132 0.89 -18.42 4.64
CA ILE A 132 -0.21 -19.41 4.59
C ILE A 132 -0.16 -20.32 5.81
N ALA A 133 1.02 -20.84 6.16
CA ALA A 133 1.18 -21.76 7.29
C ALA A 133 0.84 -21.13 8.66
N SER A 134 1.00 -19.81 8.80
CA SER A 134 0.68 -19.07 10.02
C SER A 134 -0.75 -18.50 10.04
N SER A 135 -1.48 -18.58 8.92
CA SER A 135 -2.84 -18.07 8.85
C SER A 135 -3.81 -19.04 9.54
N THR A 136 -4.43 -18.56 10.62
CA THR A 136 -5.72 -19.07 11.08
C THR A 136 -6.77 -18.13 10.50
N PRO A 137 -7.86 -18.62 9.89
CA PRO A 137 -8.93 -17.73 9.40
C PRO A 137 -9.48 -16.94 10.59
N PHE A 138 -9.17 -15.64 10.66
CA PHE A 138 -9.75 -14.77 11.66
C PHE A 138 -11.15 -14.38 11.18
N THR A 139 -12.16 -14.91 11.86
CA THR A 139 -13.54 -14.43 11.74
C THR A 139 -13.78 -13.53 12.95
N PRO A 140 -14.03 -12.22 12.78
CA PRO A 140 -14.43 -11.37 13.88
C PRO A 140 -15.67 -12.00 14.56
N PRO A 141 -15.76 -12.00 15.89
CA PRO A 141 -16.99 -12.39 16.57
C PRO A 141 -18.17 -11.59 16.02
N GLU A 142 -19.33 -12.22 15.94
CA GLU A 142 -20.56 -11.53 15.54
C GLU A 142 -20.82 -10.33 16.46
N GLY A 143 -20.95 -9.13 15.89
CA GLY A 143 -21.07 -7.88 16.64
C GLY A 143 -19.76 -7.24 17.10
N ALA A 144 -18.60 -7.69 16.59
CA ALA A 144 -17.33 -7.02 16.85
C ALA A 144 -17.41 -5.52 16.46
N PRO A 145 -16.99 -4.60 17.35
CA PRO A 145 -17.05 -3.18 17.06
C PRO A 145 -16.16 -2.88 15.85
N ILE A 146 -16.75 -2.23 14.84
CA ILE A 146 -15.97 -1.63 13.76
C ILE A 146 -15.25 -0.44 14.40
N ALA A 147 -13.93 -0.43 14.36
CA ALA A 147 -13.17 0.72 14.85
C ALA A 147 -13.63 1.94 14.06
N GLU A 148 -14.12 2.98 14.75
CA GLU A 148 -14.37 4.26 14.11
C GLU A 148 -13.05 4.80 13.57
N ASP A 149 -13.08 5.32 12.34
CA ASP A 149 -11.92 5.97 11.72
C ASP A 149 -11.40 7.03 12.69
N GLY A 150 -10.23 6.78 13.29
CA GLY A 150 -9.67 7.66 14.30
C GLY A 150 -9.55 9.08 13.75
N ASP A 151 -10.22 10.03 14.40
CA ASP A 151 -10.17 11.44 14.05
C ASP A 151 -8.70 11.90 14.00
N PRO A 152 -8.17 12.27 12.81
CA PRO A 152 -6.78 12.67 12.66
C PRO A 152 -6.43 13.96 13.43
N SER A 153 -7.41 14.63 14.05
CA SER A 153 -7.22 15.79 14.91
C SER A 153 -6.76 15.45 16.34
N GLN A 154 -6.81 14.18 16.77
CA GLN A 154 -6.56 13.79 18.17
C GLN A 154 -5.18 13.19 18.47
N SER A 155 -4.21 13.25 17.56
CA SER A 155 -2.81 12.91 17.91
C SER A 155 -2.13 14.11 18.57
N GLN A 156 -2.19 14.18 19.91
CA GLN A 156 -1.31 15.04 20.73
C GLN A 156 0.10 14.45 20.82
#